data_AF-A0A933ABW8-F1
#
_entry.id   AF-A0A933ABW8-F1
#
_cell.length_a   1.000
_cell.length_b   1.000
_cell.length_c   1.000
_cell.angle_alpha   90.00
_cell.angle_beta   90.00
_cell.angle_gamma   90.00
#
_symmetry.space_group_name_H-M   'P 1'
#
loop_
_entity.id
_entity.type
_entity.pdbx_description
1 polymer ?
#
loop_
_entity_poly.entity_id
_entity_poly.type
_entity_poly.pdbx_seq_one_letter_code
_entity_poly.pdbx_strand_id
1 'polypeptide(L)' 'MKFRMSHEVLFEIILEASSRKEAERLAAEIPYAQWEEKYVVRDECVAVAESPINPHAE' A
#
# COMPACT_ATOMS: atom_id res chain seq x y z
N MET A 1 -19.27 8.61 18.34
CA MET A 1 -18.68 9.16 17.10
C MET A 1 -17.73 8.13 16.50
N LYS A 2 -17.66 7.98 15.17
CA LYS A 2 -16.78 7.01 14.50
C LYS A 2 -15.82 7.77 13.57
N PHE A 3 -14.56 7.37 13.58
CA PHE A 3 -13.48 7.95 12.78
C PHE A 3 -12.82 6.82 11.99
N ARG A 4 -12.42 7.11 10.75
CA ARG A 4 -11.57 6.22 9.97
C ARG A 4 -10.14 6.74 10.03
N MET A 5 -9.23 5.85 10.43
CA MET A 5 -7.78 6.04 10.35
C MET A 5 -7.26 5.08 9.29
N SER A 6 -6.57 5.58 8.29
CA SER A 6 -5.84 4.78 7.28
C SER A 6 -4.34 4.98 7.44
N HIS A 7 -3.58 3.91 7.25
CA HIS A 7 -2.11 3.94 7.14
C HIS A 7 -1.75 3.15 5.89
N GLU A 8 -0.81 3.66 5.09
CA GLU A 8 -0.31 2.99 3.90
C GLU A 8 1.08 2.39 4.20
N VAL A 9 1.26 1.12 3.85
CA VAL A 9 2.54 0.42 3.96
C VAL A 9 3.07 0.18 2.55
N LEU A 10 4.26 0.70 2.27
CA LEU A 10 4.96 0.50 1.01
C LEU A 10 5.95 -0.66 1.18
N PHE A 11 5.89 -1.65 0.28
CA PHE A 11 6.88 -2.73 0.21
C PHE A 11 7.78 -2.49 -0.99
N GLU A 12 9.09 -2.47 -0.78
CA GLU A 12 10.09 -2.29 -1.84
C GLU A 12 11.12 -3.42 -1.82
N ILE A 13 11.58 -3.86 -2.99
CA ILE A 13 12.68 -4.82 -3.10
C ILE A 13 13.63 -4.39 -4.20
N ILE A 14 14.93 -4.47 -3.92
CA ILE A 14 15.98 -4.21 -4.89
C ILE A 14 16.44 -5.55 -5.45
N LEU A 15 16.37 -5.71 -6.76
CA LEU A 15 16.68 -6.96 -7.46
C LEU A 15 17.75 -6.73 -8.51
N GLU A 16 18.69 -7.65 -8.58
CA GLU A 16 19.62 -7.75 -9.70
C GLU A 16 18.99 -8.60 -10.81
N ALA A 17 18.84 -8.02 -12.00
CA ALA A 17 18.27 -8.69 -13.15
C ALA A 17 18.87 -8.14 -14.45
N SER A 18 18.95 -8.97 -15.49
CA SER A 18 19.45 -8.58 -16.80
C SER A 18 18.42 -7.79 -17.63
N SER A 19 17.15 -7.79 -17.21
CA SER A 19 16.08 -7.03 -17.84
C SER A 19 14.93 -6.72 -16.87
N ARG A 20 14.11 -5.72 -17.22
CA ARG A 20 12.90 -5.38 -16.46
C ARG A 20 11.93 -6.56 -16.31
N LYS A 21 11.70 -7.31 -17.40
CA LYS A 21 10.80 -8.46 -17.39
C LYS A 21 11.28 -9.57 -16.46
N GLU A 22 12.60 -9.76 -16.37
CA GLU A 22 13.20 -10.69 -15.42
C GLU A 22 13.06 -10.20 -13.98
N ALA A 23 13.29 -8.91 -13.72
CA ALA A 23 13.09 -8.31 -12.41
C ALA A 23 11.64 -8.47 -11.91
N GLU A 24 10.64 -8.24 -12.77
CA GLU A 24 9.22 -8.42 -12.44
C GLU A 24 8.90 -9.89 -12.11
N ARG A 25 9.48 -10.85 -12.84
CA ARG A 25 9.32 -12.28 -12.55
C ARG A 25 9.94 -12.64 -11.19
N LEU A 26 11.18 -12.20 -10.95
CA LEU A 26 11.89 -12.45 -9.68
C LEU A 26 11.15 -11.83 -8.49
N ALA A 27 10.62 -10.61 -8.64
CA ALA A 27 9.81 -9.96 -7.63
C ALA A 27 8.55 -10.77 -7.30
N ALA A 28 7.85 -11.28 -8.31
CA ALA A 28 6.62 -12.08 -8.12
C ALA A 28 6.87 -13.42 -7.39
N GLU A 29 8.11 -13.92 -7.40
CA GLU A 29 8.50 -15.16 -6.72
C GLU A 29 8.90 -14.94 -5.25
N ILE A 30 9.17 -13.70 -4.83
CA ILE A 30 9.62 -13.36 -3.48
C ILE A 30 8.43 -12.87 -2.63
N PRO A 31 8.10 -13.54 -1.51
CA PRO A 31 7.03 -13.10 -0.63
C PRO A 31 7.26 -11.67 -0.10
N TYR A 32 6.20 -10.86 0.00
CA TYR A 32 6.28 -9.49 0.51
C TYR A 32 6.90 -9.37 1.92
N ALA A 33 6.82 -10.42 2.74
CA ALA A 33 7.48 -10.46 4.06
C ALA A 33 9.03 -10.40 3.99
N GLN A 34 9.61 -10.58 2.80
CA GLN A 34 11.05 -10.45 2.56
C GLN A 34 11.44 -9.12 1.89
N TRP A 35 10.46 -8.28 1.58
CA TRP A 35 10.67 -6.95 1.00
C TRP A 35 10.93 -5.95 2.13
N GLU A 36 11.62 -4.86 1.83
CA GLU A 36 11.83 -3.77 2.77
C GLU A 36 10.49 -3.03 3.00
N GLU A 37 10.05 -3.02 4.24
CA GLU A 37 8.86 -2.28 4.65
C GLU A 37 9.22 -0.81 4.90
N LYS A 38 8.59 0.08 4.14
CA LYS A 38 8.66 1.52 4.36
C LYS A 38 7.29 2.05 4.76
N TYR A 39 7.26 2.71 5.91
CA TYR A 39 6.08 3.38 6.40
C TYR A 39 5.98 4.75 5.73
N VAL A 40 5.00 4.92 4.85
CA VAL A 40 4.64 6.24 4.32
C VAL A 40 3.42 6.70 5.10
N VAL A 41 3.66 7.56 6.07
CA VAL A 41 2.59 8.10 6.92
C VAL A 41 1.84 9.17 6.12
N ARG A 42 0.71 8.78 5.54
CA ARG A 42 -0.36 9.71 5.16
C ARG A 42 -1.47 9.58 6.19
N ASP A 43 -1.36 10.36 7.26
CA ASP A 43 -2.38 10.40 8.31
C ASP A 43 -3.64 11.10 7.77
N GLU A 44 -4.66 10.31 7.50
CA GLU A 44 -5.99 10.81 7.16
C GLU A 44 -6.97 10.46 8.27
N CYS A 45 -7.51 11.48 8.94
CA CYS A 45 -8.50 11.33 10.00
C CYS A 45 -9.82 11.97 9.52
N VAL A 46 -10.71 11.12 9.00
CA VAL A 46 -12.00 11.57 8.46
C VAL A 46 -13.11 11.22 9.45
N ALA A 47 -13.90 12.22 9.83
CA ALA A 47 -15.12 12.02 10.59
C ALA A 47 -16.14 11.29 9.71
N VAL A 48 -16.63 10.13 10.14
CA VAL A 48 -17.62 9.32 9.40
C VAL A 48 -19.04 9.88 9.61
N ALA A 49 -19.19 11.20 9.57
CA ALA A 49 -20.46 11.86 9.83
C ALA A 49 -21.40 11.69 8.63
N GLU A 50 -22.29 10.69 8.76
CA GLU A 50 -23.54 10.51 8.01
C GLU A 50 -23.42 10.33 6.49
N SER A 51 -23.20 9.10 6.03
CA SER A 51 -23.75 8.72 4.72
C SER A 51 -24.24 7.27 4.75
N PRO A 52 -25.51 7.01 4.39
CA PRO A 52 -25.98 5.67 4.09
C PRO A 52 -25.41 5.12 2.76
N ILE A 53 -24.57 5.88 2.03
CA ILE A 53 -24.06 5.50 0.71
C ILE A 53 -22.53 5.70 0.61
N ASN A 54 -21.86 4.56 0.40
CA ASN A 54 -20.48 4.27 -0.05
C ASN A 54 -20.26 4.74 -1.53
N PRO A 55 -19.13 4.57 -2.27
CA PRO A 55 -17.70 4.39 -2.01
C PRO A 55 -16.78 5.37 -2.80
N HIS A 56 -17.25 6.47 -3.39
CA HIS A 56 -16.44 7.40 -4.21
C HIS A 56 -17.10 8.80 -4.31
N ALA A 57 -16.87 9.70 -3.36
CA ALA A 57 -17.25 11.11 -3.52
C ALA A 57 -16.21 11.94 -2.75
N GLU A 58 -15.34 12.76 -3.33
CA GLU A 58 -15.16 13.27 -4.70
C GLU A 58 -13.93 12.70 -5.42
#